data_AF-A0AAV2I022-F1
#
_entry.id   AF-A0AAV2I022-F1
#
_cell.length_a   1.000
_cell.length_b   1.000
_cell.length_c   1.000
_cell.angle_alpha   90.00
_cell.angle_beta   90.00
_cell.angle_gamma   90.00
#
_symmetry.space_group_name_H-M   'P 1'
#
loop_
_entity.id
_entity.type
_entity.pdbx_description
1 polymer ?
#
loop_
_entity_poly.entity_id
_entity_poly.type
_entity_poly.pdbx_seq_one_letter_code
_entity_poly.pdbx_strand_id
1 'polypeptide(L)'
;MPSLTSHVMTLLLGVGCLIVLASATLRGQTVTTNTCVCVTEDAPLYNRAGYQNSVKRYLVRGICGLATGENLSIYGETWFRISTNGELMWSAGRYFTKAPEGRTPDACKLP
;
A
#
# COMPACT_ATOMS: atom_id res chain seq x y z
N MET A 1 -10.05 -50.38 30.90
CA MET A 1 -11.36 -50.34 30.22
C MET A 1 -12.41 -50.44 31.32
N PRO A 2 -13.51 -49.66 31.42
CA PRO A 2 -14.02 -48.46 30.71
C PRO A 2 -14.13 -47.23 31.69
N SER A 3 -14.07 -45.95 31.29
CA SER A 3 -15.08 -45.01 30.74
C SER A 3 -15.60 -43.93 31.72
N LEU A 4 -15.46 -42.67 31.27
CA LEU A 4 -16.29 -41.47 31.49
C LEU A 4 -16.51 -40.91 32.90
N THR A 5 -16.12 -39.64 33.13
CA THR A 5 -17.02 -38.47 32.97
C THR A 5 -16.27 -37.17 33.24
N SER A 6 -16.38 -36.22 32.29
CA SER A 6 -16.80 -34.83 32.52
C SER A 6 -16.07 -34.05 33.63
N HIS A 7 -15.31 -33.00 33.36
CA HIS A 7 -15.90 -31.72 32.96
C HIS A 7 -15.13 -30.99 31.88
N VAL A 8 -15.91 -30.55 30.91
CA VAL A 8 -15.66 -29.50 29.94
C VAL A 8 -15.27 -28.22 30.67
N MET A 9 -14.11 -27.66 30.37
CA MET A 9 -13.84 -26.24 30.63
C MET A 9 -13.15 -25.65 29.40
N THR A 10 -13.96 -25.48 28.37
CA THR A 10 -13.62 -24.77 27.14
C THR A 10 -13.38 -23.31 27.50
N LEU A 11 -12.11 -22.93 27.68
CA LEU A 11 -11.72 -21.53 27.78
C LEU A 11 -11.76 -20.94 26.35
N LEU A 12 -12.92 -20.44 25.97
CA LEU A 12 -13.12 -19.56 24.82
C LEU A 12 -12.40 -18.23 25.09
N LEU A 13 -11.07 -18.21 24.94
CA LEU A 13 -10.35 -16.97 24.68
C LEU A 13 -10.62 -16.63 23.21
N GLY A 14 -11.76 -15.99 23.00
CA GLY A 14 -12.01 -15.16 21.84
C GLY A 14 -10.95 -14.08 21.79
N VAL A 15 -9.81 -14.41 21.18
CA VAL A 15 -8.91 -13.42 20.61
C VAL A 15 -9.70 -12.86 19.43
N GLY A 16 -10.51 -11.85 19.73
CA GLY A 16 -11.06 -10.95 18.74
C GLY A 16 -9.87 -10.42 17.95
N CYS A 17 -9.66 -11.03 16.79
CA CYS A 17 -8.81 -10.51 15.74
C CYS A 17 -9.47 -9.19 15.35
N LEU A 18 -9.11 -8.11 16.06
CA LEU A 18 -9.36 -6.76 15.63
C LEU A 18 -8.53 -6.63 14.35
N ILE A 19 -9.12 -6.98 13.21
CA ILE A 19 -8.54 -6.70 11.91
C ILE A 19 -8.69 -5.19 11.74
N VAL A 20 -7.80 -4.45 12.41
CA VAL A 20 -7.54 -3.07 12.03
C VAL A 20 -6.96 -3.21 10.63
N LEU A 21 -7.80 -3.00 9.61
CA LEU A 21 -7.38 -2.75 8.24
C LEU A 21 -6.65 -1.39 8.25
N ALA A 22 -5.49 -1.35 8.91
CA ALA A 22 -4.54 -0.29 8.73
C ALA A 22 -4.14 -0.41 7.26
N SER A 23 -4.62 0.51 6.44
CA SER A 23 -4.12 0.70 5.08
C SER A 23 -2.65 1.06 5.24
N ALA A 24 -1.78 0.06 5.26
CA ALA A 24 -0.36 0.26 5.45
C ALA A 24 0.13 1.02 4.21
N THR A 25 0.37 2.32 4.39
CA THR A 25 1.05 3.12 3.39
C THR A 25 2.37 2.44 3.01
N LEU A 26 2.85 2.60 1.78
CA LEU A 26 4.08 1.97 1.29
C LEU A 26 5.37 2.46 1.99
N ARG A 27 5.27 3.19 3.10
CA ARG A 27 6.41 3.65 3.89
C ARG A 27 7.30 2.48 4.28
N GLY A 28 8.54 2.50 3.79
CA GLY A 28 9.55 1.48 4.09
C GLY A 28 9.28 0.10 3.48
N GLN A 29 8.32 -0.04 2.56
CA GLN A 29 8.07 -1.31 1.88
C GLN A 29 8.81 -1.40 0.55
N THR A 30 9.37 -2.58 0.25
CA THR A 30 9.86 -2.89 -1.09
C THR A 30 8.68 -3.27 -1.97
N VAL A 31 8.54 -2.62 -3.12
CA VAL A 31 7.51 -2.91 -4.11
C VAL A 31 8.20 -3.45 -5.35
N THR A 32 7.74 -4.57 -5.87
CA THR A 32 8.29 -5.16 -7.10
C THR A 32 7.85 -4.37 -8.34
N THR A 33 8.63 -4.46 -9.42
CA THR A 33 8.27 -3.86 -10.71
C THR A 33 6.89 -4.31 -11.18
N ASN A 34 6.15 -3.41 -11.82
CA ASN A 34 4.81 -3.61 -12.37
C ASN A 34 3.74 -3.92 -11.30
N THR A 35 4.03 -3.66 -10.03
CA THR A 35 3.03 -3.78 -8.97
C THR A 35 2.11 -2.57 -8.99
N CYS A 36 0.80 -2.83 -8.99
CA CYS A 36 -0.19 -1.80 -8.79
C CYS A 36 -0.13 -1.24 -7.37
N VAL A 37 0.04 0.08 -7.26
CA VAL A 37 0.00 0.83 -6.01
C VAL A 37 -1.17 1.79 -6.05
N CYS A 38 -2.10 1.65 -5.11
CA CYS A 38 -3.33 2.43 -5.08
C CYS A 38 -3.12 3.75 -4.37
N VAL A 39 -3.50 4.83 -5.03
CA VAL A 39 -3.42 6.18 -4.48
C VAL A 39 -4.51 6.40 -3.44
N THR A 40 -4.15 6.58 -2.17
CA THR A 40 -5.10 6.73 -1.05
C THR A 40 -5.62 8.16 -0.87
N GLU A 41 -4.89 9.14 -1.40
CA GLU A 41 -5.22 10.57 -1.47
C GLU A 41 -4.45 11.17 -2.66
N ASP A 42 -4.90 12.29 -3.24
CA ASP A 42 -4.29 12.86 -4.44
C ASP A 42 -2.76 13.01 -4.30
N ALA A 43 -2.04 12.23 -5.12
CA ALA A 43 -0.60 12.05 -4.98
C ALA A 43 0.16 13.04 -5.89
N PRO A 44 0.95 13.97 -5.34
CA PRO A 44 1.81 14.82 -6.15
C PRO A 44 2.89 13.97 -6.84
N LEU A 45 3.06 14.20 -8.14
CA LEU A 45 4.07 13.56 -8.98
C LEU A 45 5.15 14.58 -9.39
N TYR A 46 6.40 14.15 -9.32
CA TYR A 46 7.58 14.96 -9.53
C TYR A 46 8.51 14.33 -10.57
N ASN A 47 9.25 15.12 -11.34
CA ASN A 47 10.27 14.60 -12.25
C ASN A 47 11.51 14.05 -11.50
N ARG A 48 11.69 14.45 -10.24
CA ARG A 48 12.77 14.00 -9.34
C ARG A 48 12.20 13.80 -7.95
N ALA A 49 12.69 12.81 -7.22
CA ALA A 49 12.30 12.59 -5.83
C ALA A 49 12.66 13.80 -4.94
N GLY A 50 11.75 14.17 -4.04
CA GLY A 50 11.97 15.20 -3.03
C GLY A 50 11.02 16.40 -3.13
N TYR A 51 10.58 16.90 -1.98
CA TYR A 51 9.62 18.02 -1.85
C TYR A 51 10.15 19.37 -2.34
N GLN A 52 11.46 19.51 -2.51
CA GLN A 52 12.08 20.73 -3.04
C GLN A 52 11.85 20.90 -4.55
N ASN A 53 11.43 19.84 -5.26
CA ASN A 53 11.13 19.89 -6.68
C ASN A 53 9.69 20.36 -6.92
N SER A 54 9.43 20.99 -8.07
CA SER A 54 8.05 21.37 -8.44
C SER A 54 7.20 20.14 -8.75
N VAL A 55 5.99 20.12 -8.21
CA VAL A 55 4.94 19.17 -8.61
C VAL A 55 4.62 19.40 -10.09
N LYS A 56 4.58 18.33 -10.87
CA LYS A 56 4.25 18.37 -12.29
C LYS A 56 2.78 18.06 -12.55
N ARG A 57 2.25 17.11 -11.79
CA ARG A 57 0.85 16.70 -11.86
C ARG A 57 0.46 15.97 -10.59
N TYR A 58 -0.82 15.69 -10.45
CA TYR A 58 -1.36 14.85 -9.40
C TYR A 58 -1.87 13.55 -10.01
N LEU A 59 -1.68 12.44 -9.29
CA LEU A 59 -2.39 11.20 -9.54
C LEU A 59 -3.60 11.17 -8.61
N VAL A 60 -4.79 11.05 -9.17
CA VAL A 60 -6.04 11.15 -8.43
C VAL A 60 -6.21 9.96 -7.48
N ARG A 61 -6.80 10.20 -6.31
CA ARG A 61 -7.21 9.15 -5.37
C ARG A 61 -8.01 8.05 -6.08
N GLY A 62 -7.75 6.81 -5.70
CA GLY A 62 -8.41 5.62 -6.25
C GLY A 62 -7.89 5.20 -7.62
N ILE A 63 -6.87 5.87 -8.16
CA ILE A 63 -6.16 5.40 -9.35
C ILE A 63 -5.01 4.48 -8.96
N CYS A 64 -4.75 3.48 -9.81
CA CYS A 64 -3.57 2.64 -9.74
C CYS A 64 -2.39 3.30 -10.46
N GLY A 65 -1.27 3.45 -9.75
CA GLY A 65 0.04 3.68 -10.36
C GLY A 65 0.83 2.37 -10.46
N LEU A 66 1.68 2.21 -11.48
CA LEU A 66 2.54 1.02 -11.58
C LEU A 66 3.92 1.34 -11.02
N ALA A 67 4.30 0.73 -9.90
CA ALA A 67 5.65 0.90 -9.35
C ALA A 67 6.69 0.24 -10.28
N THR A 68 7.81 0.91 -10.55
CA THR A 68 8.90 0.32 -11.33
C THR A 68 9.82 -0.56 -10.49
N GLY A 69 9.69 -0.51 -9.17
CA GLY A 69 10.58 -1.13 -8.19
C GLY A 69 11.75 -0.24 -7.77
N GLU A 70 12.01 0.85 -8.50
CA GLU A 70 12.95 1.87 -8.07
C GLU A 70 12.37 2.67 -6.90
N ASN A 71 13.17 2.82 -5.85
CA ASN A 71 12.86 3.68 -4.72
C ASN A 71 14.09 4.47 -4.25
N LEU A 72 13.86 5.60 -3.61
CA LEU A 72 14.89 6.45 -3.01
C LEU A 72 14.44 6.88 -1.61
N SER A 73 15.34 6.84 -0.64
CA SER A 73 15.08 7.40 0.68
C SER A 73 15.70 8.79 0.78
N ILE A 74 14.86 9.83 0.78
CA ILE A 74 15.30 11.23 0.82
C ILE A 74 14.35 12.01 1.74
N TYR A 75 14.91 12.88 2.59
CA TYR A 75 14.15 13.73 3.51
C TYR A 75 13.23 12.93 4.45
N GLY A 76 13.68 11.76 4.92
CA GLY A 76 12.92 10.91 5.85
C GLY A 76 11.71 10.21 5.25
N GLU A 77 11.57 10.20 3.92
CA GLU A 77 10.47 9.54 3.21
C GLU A 77 11.03 8.62 2.12
N THR A 78 10.36 7.49 1.90
CA THR A 78 10.63 6.62 0.76
C THR A 78 9.84 7.12 -0.44
N TRP A 79 10.55 7.44 -1.51
CA TRP A 79 10.02 7.87 -2.80
C TRP A 79 10.01 6.69 -3.75
N PHE A 80 8.92 6.50 -4.45
CA PHE A 80 8.75 5.44 -5.44
C PHE A 80 8.70 6.03 -6.83
N ARG A 81 9.34 5.36 -7.78
CA ARG A 81 9.19 5.68 -9.19
C ARG A 81 7.97 4.93 -9.72
N ILE A 82 7.00 5.69 -10.21
CA ILE A 82 5.69 5.21 -10.65
C ILE A 82 5.54 5.51 -12.14
N SER A 83 5.12 4.51 -12.91
CA SER A 83 4.66 4.65 -14.28
C SER A 83 3.18 5.00 -14.29
N THR A 84 2.84 6.13 -14.92
CA THR A 84 1.45 6.58 -15.09
C THR A 84 1.29 7.08 -16.53
N ASN A 85 0.36 6.53 -17.30
CA ASN A 85 0.13 6.91 -18.70
C ASN A 85 1.41 6.87 -19.57
N GLY A 86 2.31 5.93 -19.31
CA GLY A 86 3.59 5.80 -20.03
C GLY A 86 4.71 6.74 -19.57
N GLU A 87 4.44 7.62 -18.61
CA GLU A 87 5.45 8.52 -18.03
C GLU A 87 5.96 7.99 -16.69
N LEU A 88 7.27 8.11 -16.46
CA LEU A 88 7.91 7.77 -15.19
C LEU A 88 8.08 9.00 -14.32
N MET A 89 7.44 9.01 -13.16
CA MET A 89 7.52 10.10 -12.18
C MET A 89 7.77 9.58 -10.77
N TRP A 90 8.20 10.46 -9.89
CA TRP A 90 8.45 10.19 -8.48
C TRP A 90 7.29 10.66 -7.62
N SER A 91 6.96 9.89 -6.60
CA SER A 91 6.02 10.31 -5.56
C SER A 91 6.34 9.63 -4.22
N ALA A 92 5.91 10.25 -3.13
CA ALA A 92 6.17 9.75 -1.78
C ALA A 92 5.28 8.54 -1.45
N GLY A 93 5.87 7.52 -0.82
CA GLY A 93 5.20 6.27 -0.47
C GLY A 93 3.97 6.43 0.41
N ARG A 94 3.89 7.51 1.22
CA ARG A 94 2.73 7.82 2.06
C ARG A 94 1.41 7.93 1.29
N TYR A 95 1.46 8.29 0.01
CA TYR A 95 0.27 8.48 -0.82
C TYR A 95 -0.31 7.17 -1.37
N PHE A 96 0.36 6.05 -1.10
CA PHE A 96 0.07 4.79 -1.77
C PHE A 96 -0.09 3.66 -0.76
N THR A 97 -0.96 2.71 -1.10
CA THR A 97 -1.01 1.37 -0.51
C THR A 97 -0.72 0.34 -1.58
N LYS A 98 -0.19 -0.83 -1.20
CA LYS A 98 -0.10 -1.96 -2.13
C LYS A 98 -1.52 -2.36 -2.55
N ALA A 99 -1.74 -2.59 -3.85
CA ALA A 99 -3.00 -3.17 -4.27
C ALA A 99 -3.13 -4.59 -3.67
N PRO A 100 -4.32 -4.99 -3.20
CA PRO A 100 -4.56 -6.36 -2.76
C PRO A 100 -4.24 -7.36 -3.86
N GLU A 101 -3.63 -8.49 -3.48
CA GLU A 101 -3.10 -9.48 -4.42
C GLU A 101 -4.19 -10.00 -5.37
N GLY A 102 -3.83 -10.15 -6.65
CA GLY A 102 -4.72 -10.66 -7.71
C GLY A 102 -5.64 -9.61 -8.36
N ARG A 103 -5.43 -8.30 -8.16
CA ARG A 103 -6.29 -7.27 -8.76
C ARG A 103 -5.60 -6.42 -9.85
N THR A 104 -6.35 -6.16 -10.92
CA THR A 104 -6.02 -5.36 -12.12
C THR A 104 -6.01 -3.85 -11.83
N PRO A 105 -5.63 -2.96 -12.76
CA PRO A 105 -5.64 -1.50 -12.53
C PRO A 105 -6.97 -0.90 -12.02
N ASP A 106 -8.10 -1.61 -12.18
CA ASP A 106 -9.43 -1.25 -11.65
C ASP A 106 -9.60 -1.58 -10.14
N ALA A 107 -8.55 -2.12 -9.50
CA ALA A 107 -8.55 -2.63 -8.12
C ALA A 107 -8.72 -1.58 -7.03
N CYS A 108 -8.41 -0.33 -7.34
CA CYS A 108 -8.28 0.74 -6.36
C CYS A 108 -9.63 1.35 -5.97
N LYS A 109 -10.71 0.54 -5.99
CA LYS A 109 -11.97 0.85 -5.30
C LYS A 109 -11.68 1.00 -3.82
N LEU A 110 -11.32 2.22 -3.44
CA LEU A 110 -11.23 2.65 -2.06
C LEU A 110 -12.67 2.82 -1.54
N PRO A 111 -12.95 2.39 -0.29
CA PRO A 111 -14.24 2.64 0.35
C PRO A 111 -14.50 4.14 0.54
#